data_AF-A0A8J5UMV7-F1
#
_entry.id   AF-A0A8J5UMV7-F1
#
_cell.length_a   1.000
_cell.length_b   1.000
_cell.length_c   1.000
_cell.angle_alpha   90.00
_cell.angle_beta   90.00
_cell.angle_gamma   90.00
#
_symmetry.space_group_name_H-M   'P 1'
#
loop_
_entity.id
_entity.type
_entity.pdbx_description
1 polymer ?
#
loop_
_entity_poly.entity_id
_entity_poly.type
_entity_poly.pdbx_seq_one_letter_code
_entity_poly.pdbx_strand_id
1 'polypeptide(L)'
;MSSKRHRVVFIAVLTTLLIFYLQSQTGQRTSSWLSRAEKDVDWSRFAYTQYVTNSEYLCNSLMFFEALKRYGSRPDRVMMVPESMLEPEMVNSSDAYLLNKARDE
;
A
#
# COMPACT_ATOMS: atom_id res chain seq x y z
N MET A 1 45.23 -27.61 29.68
CA MET A 1 44.65 -26.34 29.20
C MET A 1 43.56 -26.47 28.12
N SER A 2 43.45 -27.60 27.38
CA SER A 2 42.54 -27.74 26.23
C SER A 2 41.02 -27.88 26.58
N SER A 3 40.67 -28.67 27.60
CA SER A 3 39.26 -28.96 27.96
C SER A 3 38.42 -27.71 28.32
N LYS A 4 39.03 -26.71 28.96
CA LYS A 4 38.33 -25.47 29.36
C LYS A 4 37.96 -24.61 28.14
N ARG A 5 38.79 -24.63 27.09
CA ARG A 5 38.55 -23.88 25.85
C ARG A 5 37.36 -24.44 25.07
N HIS A 6 37.25 -25.76 24.98
CA HIS A 6 36.10 -26.41 24.33
C HIS A 6 34.78 -26.11 25.05
N ARG A 7 34.76 -26.12 26.39
CA ARG A 7 33.55 -25.78 27.17
C ARG A 7 33.04 -24.37 26.91
N VAL A 8 33.94 -23.39 26.79
CA VAL A 8 33.56 -21.98 26.50
C VAL A 8 32.97 -21.86 25.09
N VAL A 9 33.57 -22.53 24.10
CA VAL A 9 33.08 -22.52 22.71
C VAL A 9 31.69 -23.15 22.62
N PHE A 10 31.45 -24.29 23.29
CA PHE A 10 30.14 -24.93 23.29
C PHE A 10 29.05 -24.06 23.93
N ILE A 11 29.36 -23.38 25.05
CA ILE A 11 28.41 -22.46 25.69
C ILE A 11 28.10 -21.28 24.77
N ALA A 12 29.11 -20.68 24.14
CA ALA A 12 28.90 -19.58 23.21
C ALA A 12 27.98 -19.97 22.04
N VAL A 13 28.21 -21.14 21.43
CA VAL A 13 27.39 -21.66 20.32
C VAL A 13 25.96 -21.96 20.78
N LEU A 14 25.78 -22.57 21.96
CA LEU A 14 24.43 -22.83 22.50
C LEU A 14 23.69 -21.53 22.80
N THR A 15 24.37 -20.52 23.35
CA THR A 15 23.75 -19.21 23.62
C THR A 15 23.39 -18.47 22.34
N THR A 16 24.22 -18.52 21.30
CA THR A 16 23.89 -17.87 20.01
C THR A 16 22.74 -18.59 19.31
N LEU A 17 22.69 -19.92 19.35
CA LEU A 17 21.57 -20.71 18.84
C LEU A 17 20.28 -20.43 19.62
N LEU A 18 20.35 -20.32 20.95
CA LEU A 18 19.19 -19.99 21.78
C LEU A 18 18.69 -18.57 21.50
N ILE A 19 19.59 -17.59 21.37
CA ILE A 19 19.23 -16.21 21.02
C ILE A 19 18.59 -16.16 19.62
N PHE A 20 19.17 -16.86 18.64
CA PHE A 20 18.60 -16.96 17.29
C PHE A 20 17.22 -17.63 17.30
N TYR A 21 17.04 -18.69 18.09
CA TYR A 21 15.76 -19.37 18.26
C TYR A 21 14.71 -18.47 18.92
N LEU A 22 15.08 -17.71 19.97
CA LEU A 22 14.20 -16.74 20.61
C LEU A 22 13.84 -15.58 19.68
N GLN A 23 14.79 -15.05 18.91
CA GLN A 23 14.55 -14.01 17.90
C GLN A 23 13.62 -14.50 16.77
N SER A 24 13.83 -15.73 16.30
CA SER A 24 12.97 -16.38 15.30
C SER A 24 11.51 -16.47 15.77
N GLN A 25 11.27 -16.83 17.03
CA GLN A 25 9.91 -16.87 17.59
C GLN A 25 9.28 -15.48 17.76
N THR A 26 10.06 -14.45 18.10
CA THR A 26 9.50 -13.09 18.20
C THR A 26 9.02 -12.53 16.87
N GLY A 27 9.65 -12.89 15.74
CA GLY A 27 9.23 -12.47 14.40
C GLY A 27 7.90 -13.08 13.93
N GLN A 28 7.49 -14.24 14.46
CA GLN A 28 6.22 -14.88 14.10
C GLN A 28 5.01 -14.29 14.85
N ARG A 29 5.18 -13.75 16.06
CA ARG A 29 4.06 -13.16 16.82
C ARG A 29 3.56 -11.85 16.19
N THR A 30 4.47 -10.97 15.74
CA THR A 30 4.10 -9.65 15.21
C THR A 30 3.33 -9.74 13.89
N SER A 31 3.66 -10.70 13.01
CA SER A 31 2.98 -10.91 11.73
C SER A 31 1.51 -11.31 11.91
N SER A 32 1.19 -12.11 12.94
CA SER A 32 -0.17 -12.57 13.20
C SER A 32 -1.13 -11.43 13.59
N TRP A 33 -0.66 -10.46 14.38
CA TRP A 33 -1.45 -9.30 14.79
C TRP A 33 -1.66 -8.32 13.64
N LEU A 34 -0.61 -8.04 12.86
CA LEU A 34 -0.71 -7.19 11.67
C LEU A 34 -1.65 -7.79 10.63
N SER A 35 -1.57 -9.10 10.38
CA SER A 35 -2.47 -9.80 9.45
C SER A 35 -3.92 -9.81 9.95
N ARG A 36 -4.15 -9.92 11.26
CA ARG A 36 -5.51 -9.84 11.84
C ARG A 36 -6.07 -8.43 11.75
N ALA A 37 -5.29 -7.42 12.12
CA ALA A 37 -5.68 -6.03 12.00
C ALA A 37 -6.02 -5.69 10.54
N GLU A 38 -5.22 -6.16 9.58
CA GLU A 38 -5.46 -5.97 8.16
C GLU A 38 -6.79 -6.61 7.68
N LYS A 39 -7.12 -7.81 8.17
CA LYS A 39 -8.37 -8.51 7.84
C LYS A 39 -9.60 -7.86 8.45
N ASP A 40 -9.43 -7.12 9.54
CA ASP A 40 -10.50 -6.48 10.29
C ASP A 40 -10.79 -5.04 9.81
N VAL A 41 -9.98 -4.52 8.86
CA VAL A 41 -10.28 -3.23 8.23
C VAL A 41 -11.37 -3.42 7.17
N ASP A 42 -12.52 -2.80 7.41
CA ASP A 42 -13.54 -2.58 6.40
C ASP A 42 -13.10 -1.47 5.43
N TRP A 43 -12.48 -1.87 4.33
CA TRP A 43 -11.93 -0.95 3.31
C TRP A 43 -13.00 -0.17 2.56
N SER A 44 -14.26 -0.62 2.54
CA SER A 44 -15.38 0.07 1.89
C SER A 44 -15.70 1.42 2.53
N ARG A 45 -15.15 1.69 3.73
CA ARG A 45 -15.33 2.94 4.47
C ARG A 45 -14.29 4.01 4.10
N PHE A 46 -13.35 3.71 3.21
CA PHE A 46 -12.23 4.58 2.88
C PHE A 46 -12.15 4.83 1.38
N ALA A 47 -11.70 6.03 1.01
CA ALA A 47 -11.42 6.38 -0.38
C ALA A 47 -10.22 7.31 -0.50
N TYR A 48 -9.45 7.14 -1.57
CA TYR A 48 -8.51 8.15 -2.06
C TYR A 48 -9.28 9.19 -2.86
N THR A 49 -9.16 10.45 -2.47
CA THR A 49 -9.88 11.55 -3.14
C THR A 49 -8.89 12.44 -3.88
N GLN A 50 -9.19 12.74 -5.13
CA GLN A 50 -8.45 13.71 -5.95
C GLN A 50 -9.38 14.88 -6.31
N TYR A 51 -8.87 16.10 -6.20
CA TYR A 51 -9.56 17.31 -6.66
C TYR A 51 -8.86 17.85 -7.91
N VAL A 52 -9.62 17.97 -8.99
CA VAL A 52 -9.13 18.46 -10.28
C VAL A 52 -9.54 19.92 -10.44
N THR A 53 -8.62 20.76 -10.94
CA THR A 53 -8.91 22.17 -11.24
C THR A 53 -8.71 22.53 -12.70
N ASN A 54 -7.99 21.70 -13.46
CA ASN A 54 -7.71 21.87 -14.89
C ASN A 54 -7.24 20.55 -15.52
N SER A 55 -6.90 20.60 -16.81
CA SER A 55 -6.45 19.45 -17.60
C SER A 55 -5.15 18.79 -17.06
N GLU A 56 -4.19 19.57 -16.56
CA GLU A 56 -2.95 18.98 -16.02
C GLU A 56 -3.21 18.21 -14.72
N TYR A 57 -4.04 18.78 -13.83
CA TYR A 57 -4.45 18.10 -12.60
C TYR A 57 -5.34 16.89 -12.86
N LEU A 58 -6.15 16.90 -13.93
CA LEU A 58 -6.93 15.75 -14.39
C LEU A 58 -6.01 14.59 -14.77
N CYS A 59 -5.05 14.86 -15.64
CA CYS A 59 -4.07 13.86 -16.08
C CYS A 59 -3.28 13.30 -14.89
N ASN A 60 -2.75 14.17 -14.03
CA ASN A 60 -2.02 13.75 -12.84
C ASN A 60 -2.87 12.88 -11.91
N SER A 61 -4.13 13.26 -11.68
CA SER A 61 -5.04 12.52 -10.82
C SER A 61 -5.39 11.15 -11.39
N LEU A 62 -5.58 11.04 -12.71
CA LEU A 62 -5.80 9.77 -13.38
C LEU A 62 -4.56 8.86 -13.30
N MET A 63 -3.36 9.41 -13.54
CA MET A 63 -2.11 8.64 -13.38
C MET A 63 -1.93 8.10 -11.94
N PHE A 64 -2.31 8.89 -10.93
CA PHE A 64 -2.27 8.47 -9.54
C PHE A 64 -3.23 7.30 -9.26
N PHE A 65 -4.47 7.38 -9.74
CA PHE A 65 -5.45 6.30 -9.61
C PHE A 65 -5.05 5.02 -10.33
N GLU A 66 -4.46 5.13 -11.52
CA GLU A 66 -3.89 4.02 -12.27
C GLU A 66 -2.76 3.32 -11.52
N ALA A 67 -1.89 4.09 -10.85
CA ALA A 67 -0.85 3.54 -9.99
C ALA A 67 -1.46 2.77 -8.81
N LEU A 68 -2.43 3.37 -8.10
CA LEU A 68 -3.11 2.71 -6.99
C LEU A 68 -3.78 1.40 -7.40
N LYS A 69 -4.47 1.38 -8.54
CA LYS A 69 -5.09 0.18 -9.12
C LYS A 69 -4.04 -0.90 -9.41
N ARG A 70 -2.92 -0.52 -10.05
CA ARG A 70 -1.81 -1.43 -10.36
C ARG A 70 -1.17 -2.06 -9.12
N TYR A 71 -1.13 -1.34 -8.01
CA TYR A 71 -0.60 -1.83 -6.74
C TYR A 71 -1.64 -2.55 -5.86
N GLY A 72 -2.86 -2.76 -6.35
CA GLY A 72 -3.90 -3.47 -5.60
C GLY A 72 -4.40 -2.70 -4.38
N SER A 73 -4.44 -1.37 -4.46
CA SER A 73 -5.04 -0.52 -3.44
C SER A 73 -6.49 -0.94 -3.16
N ARG A 74 -6.86 -1.02 -1.89
CA ARG A 74 -8.17 -1.51 -1.43
C ARG A 74 -9.23 -0.41 -1.26
N PRO A 75 -8.92 0.77 -0.72
CA PRO A 75 -9.89 1.87 -0.67
C PRO A 75 -10.40 2.26 -2.06
N ASP A 76 -11.61 2.80 -2.10
CA ASP A 76 -12.21 3.34 -3.31
C ASP A 76 -11.43 4.55 -3.83
N ARG A 77 -11.71 4.94 -5.07
CA ARG A 77 -11.08 6.10 -5.73
C ARG A 77 -12.17 7.08 -6.14
N VAL A 78 -12.08 8.32 -5.67
CA VAL A 78 -13.09 9.35 -5.90
C VAL A 78 -12.44 10.58 -6.50
N MET A 79 -12.93 11.03 -7.66
CA MET A 79 -12.48 12.27 -8.30
C MET A 79 -13.56 13.34 -8.17
N MET A 80 -13.17 14.50 -7.63
CA MET A 80 -13.98 15.71 -7.65
C MET A 80 -13.59 16.54 -8.86
N VAL A 81 -14.55 16.75 -9.75
CA VAL A 81 -14.37 17.43 -11.04
C VAL A 81 -15.27 18.66 -11.07
N PRO A 82 -14.76 19.84 -11.46
CA PRO A 82 -15.58 21.05 -11.55
C PRO A 82 -16.58 20.92 -12.69
N GLU A 83 -17.77 21.49 -12.51
CA GLU A 83 -18.86 21.44 -13.47
C GLU A 83 -18.45 21.94 -14.86
N SER A 84 -17.60 22.97 -14.92
CA SER A 84 -17.08 23.54 -16.18
C SER A 84 -16.30 22.53 -17.03
N MET A 85 -15.74 21.47 -16.44
CA MET A 85 -15.05 20.40 -17.17
C MET A 85 -16.00 19.26 -17.61
N LEU A 86 -17.26 19.31 -17.20
CA LEU A 86 -18.31 18.37 -17.59
C LEU A 86 -19.20 18.92 -18.72
N GLU A 87 -18.95 20.15 -19.18
CA GLU A 87 -19.78 20.82 -20.17
C GLU A 87 -19.75 20.12 -21.55
N PRO A 88 -20.87 20.11 -22.31
CA PRO A 88 -20.99 19.38 -23.58
C PRO A 88 -20.00 19.84 -24.67
N GLU A 89 -19.52 21.08 -24.57
CA GLU A 89 -18.53 21.65 -25.48
C GLU A 89 -17.17 20.95 -25.37
N MET A 90 -16.92 20.24 -24.26
CA MET A 90 -15.71 19.48 -24.01
C MET A 90 -15.75 18.04 -24.55
N VAL A 91 -16.86 17.57 -25.16
CA VAL A 91 -17.06 16.15 -25.53
C VAL A 91 -15.99 15.60 -26.51
N ASN A 92 -15.38 16.45 -27.33
CA ASN A 92 -14.29 16.07 -28.24
C ASN A 92 -12.88 16.45 -27.73
N SER A 93 -12.77 16.88 -26.48
CA SER A 93 -11.49 17.24 -25.86
C SER A 93 -10.75 16.01 -25.32
N SER A 94 -9.43 16.14 -25.15
CA SER A 94 -8.62 15.17 -24.40
C SER A 94 -9.17 14.94 -23.00
N ASP A 95 -9.73 15.97 -22.37
CA ASP A 95 -10.23 15.91 -21.01
C ASP A 95 -11.48 15.05 -20.90
N ALA A 96 -12.40 15.12 -21.87
CA ALA A 96 -13.56 14.23 -21.90
C ALA A 96 -13.13 12.76 -22.03
N TYR A 97 -12.11 12.47 -22.82
CA TYR A 97 -11.54 11.11 -22.88
C TYR A 97 -11.01 10.67 -21.51
N LEU A 98 -10.21 11.52 -20.84
CA LEU A 98 -9.62 11.21 -19.54
C LEU A 98 -10.68 11.07 -18.44
N LEU A 99 -11.74 11.88 -18.47
CA LEU A 99 -12.87 11.80 -17.54
C LEU A 99 -13.67 10.52 -17.73
N ASN A 100 -13.97 10.14 -18.98
CA ASN A 100 -14.62 8.87 -19.28
C ASN A 100 -13.75 7.70 -18.81
N LYS A 101 -12.44 7.75 -19.10
CA LYS A 101 -11.50 6.74 -18.62
C LYS A 101 -11.48 6.66 -17.09
N ALA A 102 -11.47 7.79 -16.39
CA ALA A 102 -11.50 7.82 -14.92
C ALA A 102 -12.79 7.23 -14.32
N ARG A 103 -13.93 7.40 -15.00
CA ARG A 103 -15.23 6.85 -14.56
C ARG A 103 -15.33 5.34 -14.76
N ASP A 104 -14.79 4.85 -15.87
CA ASP A 104 -14.99 3.47 -16.31
C ASP A 104 -13.98 2.48 -15.65
N GLU A 105 -13.03 2.98 -14.82
CA GLU A 105 -11.88 2.22 -14.29
C GLU A 105 -11.77 2.01 -12.77
#